data_AF-A0A9D9P023-F1
#
_entry.id   AF-A0A9D9P023-F1
#
_cell.length_a   1.000
_cell.length_b   1.000
_cell.length_c   1.000
_cell.angle_alpha   90.00
_cell.angle_beta   90.00
_cell.angle_gamma   90.00
#
_symmetry.space_group_name_H-M   'P 1'
#
loop_
_entity.id
_entity.type
_entity.pdbx_description
1 polymer ?
#
loop_
_entity_poly.entity_id
_entity_poly.type
_entity_poly.pdbx_seq_one_letter_code
_entity_poly.pdbx_strand_id
1 'polypeptide(L)'
;MTDHARERCAERGIRPAQIEFVLKYGRLFHGPDCLVVYFGHREVQQHRARGSWIERLEGLTIVLKPDGRTVCTAFKNRNGLRGAGRKRDVLFAETA
;
A
#
# COMPACT_ATOMS: atom_id res chain seq x y z
N MET A 1 -12.96 0.63 2.69
CA MET A 1 -12.81 0.18 1.28
C MET A 1 -14.09 0.49 0.54
N THR A 2 -14.03 0.98 -0.71
CA THR A 2 -15.22 1.04 -1.58
C THR A 2 -15.55 -0.35 -2.12
N ASP A 3 -16.79 -0.60 -2.56
CA ASP A 3 -17.15 -1.88 -3.19
C ASP A 3 -16.36 -2.14 -4.48
N HIS A 4 -16.12 -1.10 -5.28
CA HIS A 4 -15.23 -1.19 -6.44
C HIS A 4 -13.81 -1.64 -6.06
N ALA A 5 -13.27 -1.13 -4.95
CA ALA A 5 -11.96 -1.57 -4.47
C ALA A 5 -11.98 -3.02 -4.01
N ARG A 6 -13.06 -3.47 -3.36
CA ARG A 6 -13.22 -4.85 -2.88
C ARG A 6 -13.27 -5.85 -4.03
N GLU A 7 -14.08 -5.57 -5.04
CA GLU A 7 -14.21 -6.40 -6.24
C GLU A 7 -12.87 -6.52 -6.97
N ARG A 8 -12.20 -5.39 -7.24
CA ARG A 8 -10.87 -5.36 -7.88
C ARG A 8 -9.79 -6.08 -7.07
N CYS A 9 -9.83 -6.01 -5.75
CA CYS A 9 -8.90 -6.73 -4.89
C CYS A 9 -9.15 -8.24 -4.96
N ALA A 10 -10.42 -8.66 -4.94
CA ALA A 10 -10.81 -10.06 -5.05
C ALA A 10 -10.39 -10.66 -6.41
N GLU A 11 -10.67 -9.97 -7.52
CA GLU A 11 -10.26 -10.37 -8.88
C GLU A 11 -8.74 -10.55 -9.00
N ARG A 12 -7.96 -9.77 -8.25
CA ARG A 12 -6.49 -9.78 -8.27
C ARG A 12 -5.86 -10.68 -7.21
N GLY A 13 -6.68 -11.42 -6.45
CA GLY A 13 -6.22 -12.29 -5.37
C GLY A 13 -5.54 -11.54 -4.22
N ILE A 14 -5.86 -10.24 -4.02
CA ILE A 14 -5.33 -9.41 -2.96
C ILE A 14 -6.26 -9.53 -1.74
N ARG A 15 -5.74 -10.12 -0.67
CA ARG A 15 -6.51 -10.37 0.56
C ARG A 15 -6.54 -9.11 1.45
N PRO A 16 -7.61 -8.88 2.22
CA PRO A 16 -7.70 -7.74 3.16
C PRO A 16 -6.50 -7.64 4.11
N ALA A 17 -6.02 -8.75 4.67
CA ALA A 17 -4.85 -8.78 5.54
C ALA A 17 -3.56 -8.29 4.85
N GLN A 18 -3.42 -8.48 3.54
CA GLN A 18 -2.29 -7.95 2.78
C GLN A 18 -2.40 -6.43 2.62
N ILE A 19 -3.61 -5.92 2.42
CA ILE A 19 -3.90 -4.49 2.34
C ILE A 19 -3.55 -3.83 3.67
N GLU A 20 -4.07 -4.36 4.78
CA GLU A 20 -3.79 -3.84 6.13
C GLU A 20 -2.30 -3.83 6.45
N PHE A 21 -1.59 -4.92 6.11
CA PHE A 21 -0.15 -4.99 6.32
C PHE A 21 0.61 -3.93 5.52
N VAL A 22 0.27 -3.74 4.24
CA VAL A 22 0.92 -2.73 3.41
C VAL A 22 0.55 -1.32 3.84
N LEU A 23 -0.68 -1.05 4.27
CA LEU A 23 -1.05 0.25 4.85
C LEU A 23 -0.22 0.58 6.10
N LYS A 24 0.12 -0.42 6.91
CA LYS A 24 0.88 -0.24 8.16
C LYS A 24 2.39 -0.13 7.94
N TYR A 25 2.95 -0.91 7.02
CA TYR A 25 4.40 -1.07 6.87
C TYR A 25 4.96 -0.61 5.53
N GLY A 26 4.09 -0.24 4.59
CA GLY A 26 4.47 0.31 3.30
C GLY A 26 4.84 1.79 3.40
N ARG A 27 5.43 2.30 2.32
CA ARG A 27 5.83 3.70 2.22
C ARG A 27 4.70 4.54 1.65
N LEU A 28 4.39 5.65 2.32
CA LEU A 28 3.41 6.62 1.88
C LEU A 28 4.00 7.68 0.93
N PHE A 29 3.22 8.01 -0.09
CA PHE A 29 3.45 9.07 -1.06
C PHE A 29 2.18 9.92 -1.20
N HIS A 30 2.33 11.24 -1.27
CA HIS A 30 1.22 12.16 -1.52
C HIS A 30 1.20 12.52 -3.02
N GLY A 31 0.09 12.24 -3.69
CA GLY A 31 -0.24 12.81 -4.98
C GLY A 31 -1.12 14.06 -4.82
N PRO A 32 -1.45 14.76 -5.92
CA PRO A 32 -2.32 15.94 -5.89
C PRO A 32 -3.69 15.66 -5.24
N ASP A 33 -4.31 14.53 -5.57
CA ASP A 33 -5.68 14.17 -5.11
C ASP A 33 -5.76 12.74 -4.57
N CYS A 34 -4.63 12.16 -4.17
CA CYS A 34 -4.59 10.80 -3.64
C CYS A 34 -3.40 10.56 -2.70
N LEU A 35 -3.54 9.52 -1.90
CA LEU A 35 -2.43 8.96 -1.12
C LEU A 35 -2.08 7.60 -1.72
N VAL A 36 -0.79 7.30 -1.81
CA VAL A 36 -0.30 6.03 -2.35
C VAL A 36 0.59 5.35 -1.35
N VAL A 37 0.31 4.09 -1.05
CA VAL A 37 1.16 3.24 -0.21
C VAL A 37 1.80 2.17 -1.06
N TYR A 38 3.13 2.08 -0.99
CA TYR A 38 3.90 1.13 -1.78
C TYR A 38 4.73 0.22 -0.89
N PHE A 39 4.64 -1.08 -1.15
CA PHE A 39 5.45 -2.09 -0.49
C PHE A 39 6.54 -2.60 -1.45
N GLY A 40 7.74 -2.07 -1.35
CA GLY A 40 8.84 -2.36 -2.27
C GLY A 40 9.85 -3.36 -1.71
N HIS A 41 10.94 -3.56 -2.47
CA HIS A 41 12.04 -4.43 -2.09
C HIS A 41 12.61 -4.11 -0.69
N ARG A 42 12.75 -2.82 -0.37
CA ARG A 42 13.28 -2.40 0.93
C ARG A 42 12.38 -2.85 2.09
N GLU A 43 11.07 -2.68 1.95
CA GLU A 43 10.09 -3.06 2.96
C GLU A 43 10.00 -4.60 3.08
N VAL A 44 10.19 -5.34 1.97
CA VAL A 44 10.33 -6.81 2.00
C VAL A 44 11.53 -7.21 2.87
N GLN A 45 12.70 -6.62 2.65
CA GLN A 45 13.90 -6.98 3.42
C GLN A 45 13.75 -6.64 4.91
N GLN A 46 13.14 -5.51 5.24
CA GLN A 46 12.87 -5.10 6.63
C GLN A 46 11.93 -6.05 7.36
N HIS A 47 11.07 -6.76 6.64
CA HIS A 47 10.02 -7.60 7.24
C HIS A 47 10.13 -9.07 6.91
N ARG A 48 11.20 -9.49 6.22
CA ARG A 48 11.44 -10.86 5.76
C ARG A 48 11.35 -11.90 6.89
N ALA A 49 11.74 -11.54 8.10
CA ALA A 49 11.65 -12.39 9.29
C ALA A 49 10.21 -12.84 9.64
N ARG A 50 9.18 -12.18 9.11
CA ARG A 50 7.75 -12.54 9.32
C ARG A 50 7.29 -13.70 8.43
N GLY A 51 8.14 -14.16 7.50
CA GLY A 51 7.91 -15.34 6.66
C GLY A 51 7.86 -15.04 5.16
N SER A 52 7.91 -16.10 4.36
CA SER A 52 8.00 -16.03 2.88
C SER A 52 6.80 -15.35 2.20
N TRP A 53 5.67 -15.21 2.90
CA TRP A 53 4.51 -14.48 2.37
C TRP A 53 4.78 -12.98 2.18
N ILE A 54 5.77 -12.42 2.89
CA ILE A 54 6.21 -11.02 2.74
C ILE A 54 6.74 -10.78 1.32
N GLU A 55 7.48 -11.73 0.76
CA GLU A 55 8.02 -11.63 -0.60
C GLU A 55 6.89 -11.55 -1.64
N ARG A 56 5.71 -12.11 -1.34
CA ARG A 56 4.52 -12.01 -2.21
C ARG A 56 3.90 -10.62 -2.22
N LEU A 57 4.24 -9.75 -1.27
CA LEU A 57 3.75 -8.37 -1.20
C LEU A 57 4.61 -7.41 -2.01
N GLU A 58 5.77 -7.83 -2.51
CA GLU A 58 6.66 -6.96 -3.28
C GLU A 58 5.94 -6.36 -4.49
N GLY A 59 5.98 -5.03 -4.58
CA GLY A 59 5.31 -4.23 -5.60
C GLY A 59 3.84 -3.93 -5.32
N LEU A 60 3.27 -4.38 -4.19
CA LEU A 60 1.88 -4.07 -3.85
C LEU A 60 1.74 -2.57 -3.59
N THR A 61 0.85 -1.96 -4.36
CA THR A 61 0.52 -0.54 -4.34
C THR A 61 -0.95 -0.37 -3.97
N ILE A 62 -1.23 0.50 -3.02
CA ILE A 62 -2.56 0.85 -2.56
C ILE A 62 -2.77 2.34 -2.81
N VAL A 63 -3.87 2.69 -3.46
CA VAL A 63 -4.27 4.09 -3.66
C VAL A 63 -5.45 4.38 -2.74
N LEU A 64 -5.33 5.43 -1.95
CA LEU A 64 -6.38 5.95 -1.09
C LEU A 64 -6.84 7.32 -1.57
N LYS A 65 -8.05 7.70 -1.15
CA LYS A 65 -8.47 9.10 -1.15
C LYS A 65 -7.56 9.94 -0.23
N PRO A 66 -7.57 11.28 -0.37
CA PRO A 66 -6.85 12.18 0.53
C PRO A 66 -7.22 12.04 2.01
N ASP A 67 -8.39 11.45 2.31
CA ASP A 67 -8.85 11.16 3.67
C ASP A 67 -7.99 10.12 4.43
N GLY A 68 -7.09 9.40 3.74
CA GLY A 68 -6.23 8.37 4.34
C GLY A 68 -6.96 7.10 4.81
N ARG A 69 -8.26 7.00 4.59
CA ARG A 69 -9.12 5.91 5.10
C ARG A 69 -9.77 5.11 3.98
N THR A 70 -10.09 5.78 2.86
CA THR A 70 -10.82 5.16 1.77
C THR A 70 -9.85 4.61 0.73
N VAL A 71 -9.66 3.28 0.75
CA VAL A 71 -8.97 2.57 -0.33
C VAL A 71 -9.81 2.63 -1.61
N CYS A 72 -9.24 3.21 -2.67
CA CYS A 72 -9.82 3.29 -4.01
C CYS A 72 -9.45 2.08 -4.87
N THR A 73 -8.21 1.61 -4.80
CA THR A 73 -7.74 0.45 -5.56
C THR A 73 -6.46 -0.12 -4.95
N ALA A 74 -6.19 -1.39 -5.22
CA ALA A 74 -4.90 -2.03 -4.97
C ALA A 74 -4.47 -2.86 -6.19
N PHE A 75 -3.17 -2.87 -6.46
CA PHE A 75 -2.57 -3.60 -7.58
C PHE A 75 -1.10 -3.88 -7.31
N LYS A 76 -0.51 -4.84 -8.05
CA LYS A 76 0.93 -5.09 -8.00
C LYS A 76 1.64 -4.41 -9.17
N ASN A 77 2.68 -3.66 -8.87
CA ASN A 77 3.61 -3.10 -9.83
C ASN A 77 5.05 -3.19 -9.30
N ARG A 78 5.79 -4.19 -9.76
CA ARG A 78 7.19 -4.42 -9.35
C ARG A 78 8.17 -3.38 -9.91
N ASN A 79 7.77 -2.63 -10.95
CA ASN A 79 8.60 -1.56 -11.50
C ASN A 79 8.58 -0.28 -10.63
N GLY A 80 7.81 -0.31 -9.55
CA GLY A 80 7.72 0.76 -8.56
C GLY A 80 6.95 1.99 -9.06
N LEU A 81 6.86 2.96 -8.16
CA LEU A 81 6.30 4.27 -8.46
C LEU A 81 7.41 5.17 -9.02
N ARG A 82 7.73 5.04 -10.32
CA ARG A 82 8.64 5.99 -10.99
C ARG A 82 8.00 7.38 -10.97
N GLY A 83 8.47 8.25 -10.07
CA GLY A 83 8.03 9.65 -9.98
C GLY A 83 6.96 9.96 -8.92
N ALA A 84 6.55 9.02 -8.06
CA ALA A 84 5.72 9.40 -6.91
C ALA A 84 6.54 10.22 -5.91
N GLY A 85 5.95 11.32 -5.43
CA GLY A 85 6.61 12.44 -4.75
C GLY A 85 7.37 12.15 -3.45
N ARG A 86 7.65 13.21 -2.69
CA ARG A 86 8.52 13.14 -1.50
C ARG A 86 7.95 12.21 -0.41
N LYS A 87 8.84 11.36 0.11
CA LYS A 87 8.66 10.47 1.27
C LYS A 87 8.14 11.24 2.49
N ARG A 88 7.09 10.75 3.14
CA ARG A 88 6.82 10.99 4.58
C ARG A 88 6.53 9.68 5.29
N ASP A 89 7.01 9.57 6.52
CA ASP A 89 7.04 8.31 7.29
C ASP A 89 5.71 7.95 7.98
N VAL A 90 4.65 8.77 7.87
CA VAL A 90 3.42 8.57 8.66
C VAL A 90 2.15 8.82 7.85
N LEU A 91 1.33 7.77 7.72
CA LEU A 91 -0.07 7.81 7.24
C LEU A 91 -1.05 8.20 8.34
N PHE A 92 -0.63 8.00 9.59
CA PHE A 92 -1.33 8.40 10.80
C PHE A 92 -0.33 9.19 11.64
N ALA A 93 -0.41 10.52 11.61
CA ALA A 93 -0.04 11.27 12.79
C ALA A 93 -1.15 10.97 13.79
N GLU A 94 -0.85 10.17 14.80
CA GLU A 94 -1.70 10.02 15.98
C GLU A 94 -2.06 11.43 16.44
N THR A 95 -3.32 11.82 16.23
CA THR A 95 -3.85 13.03 16.83
C THR A 95 -4.11 12.65 18.28
N ALA A 96 -3.23 13.13 19.15
CA ALA A 96 -3.41 13.15 20.60
C ALA A 96 -4.63 13.99 20.98
#